data_AF-A7VMZ6-F1
#
_entry.id   AF-A7VMZ6-F1
#
_cell.length_a   1.000
_cell.length_b   1.000
_cell.length_c   1.000
_cell.angle_alpha   90.00
_cell.angle_beta   90.00
_cell.angle_gamma   90.00
#
_symmetry.space_group_name_H-M   'P 1'
#
loop_
_entity.id
_entity.type
_entity.pdbx_description
1 polymer ?
#
loop_
_entity_poly.entity_id
_entity_poly.type
_entity_poly.pdbx_seq_one_letter_code
_entity_poly.pdbx_strand_id
1 'polypeptide(L)'
;FLLKEDSRSGPATTLGCAIPPPPARQIAPVAPPQPVMSMAEKPAPLVTPAASDEDEEIIKSVVQGKMPSYSLESKLGDCKRAASIRREALQRITGKSLEGLPLEGFNYESILGQCCEMPIGYVQIPVGIVGPLLLNGREFTVPMATTEGCLVASTNRGCKAIYASGGATSTLLRDGMTRAPCVRFGTAKRAAELKLFVEDPIKFDTLADVFNQ
;
A
#
# COMPACT_ATOMS: atom_id res chain seq x y z
N PHE A 1 -5.67 31.54 -23.85
CA PHE A 1 -6.13 32.73 -23.10
C PHE A 1 -5.53 32.65 -21.71
N LEU A 2 -4.40 33.32 -21.48
CA LEU A 2 -3.86 33.54 -20.13
C LEU A 2 -4.64 34.71 -19.53
N LEU A 3 -5.20 34.53 -18.33
CA LEU A 3 -5.88 35.61 -17.62
C LEU A 3 -4.82 36.62 -17.15
N LYS A 4 -5.19 37.90 -17.09
CA LYS A 4 -4.28 38.99 -16.71
C LYS A 4 -3.71 38.80 -15.29
N GLU A 5 -4.41 38.04 -14.45
CA GLU A 5 -4.00 37.65 -13.09
C GLU A 5 -2.85 36.62 -13.08
N ASP A 6 -2.69 35.83 -14.15
CA ASP A 6 -1.57 34.88 -14.30
C ASP A 6 -0.29 35.57 -14.79
N SER A 7 -0.39 36.84 -15.22
CA SER A 7 0.77 37.63 -15.64
C SER A 7 1.48 38.19 -14.42
N ARG A 8 2.53 37.49 -13.96
CA ARG A 8 3.44 38.04 -12.96
C ARG A 8 4.22 39.20 -13.61
N SER A 9 3.76 40.43 -13.37
CA SER A 9 4.50 41.64 -13.72
C SER A 9 5.53 41.94 -12.63
N GLY A 10 6.70 41.33 -12.77
CA GLY A 10 7.85 41.62 -11.93
C GLY A 10 9.12 41.15 -12.62
N PRO A 11 10.24 41.86 -12.48
CA PRO A 11 11.51 41.36 -13.00
C PRO A 11 11.82 40.01 -12.33
N ALA A 12 12.48 39.11 -13.06
CA ALA A 12 13.06 37.90 -12.49
C ALA A 12 14.21 38.29 -11.54
N THR A 13 13.87 38.85 -10.39
CA THR A 13 14.80 39.12 -9.31
C THR A 13 14.97 37.85 -8.50
N THR A 14 16.21 37.37 -8.43
CA THR A 14 16.70 36.59 -7.30
C THR A 14 16.39 37.39 -6.03
N LEU A 15 15.26 37.08 -5.39
CA LEU A 15 14.90 37.65 -4.10
C LEU A 15 15.93 37.18 -3.07
N GLY A 16 16.94 38.03 -2.85
CA GLY A 16 17.77 38.01 -1.67
C GLY A 16 16.92 38.32 -0.44
N CYS A 17 16.10 37.37 -0.02
CA CYS A 17 15.54 37.34 1.32
C CYS A 17 16.61 36.75 2.24
N ALA A 18 17.40 37.60 2.87
CA ALA A 18 18.13 37.23 4.07
C ALA A 18 17.11 36.96 5.18
N ILE A 19 16.66 35.71 5.29
CA ILE A 19 15.90 35.23 6.45
C ILE A 19 16.91 35.19 7.62
N PRO A 20 16.68 35.88 8.74
CA PRO A 20 17.57 35.76 9.89
C PRO A 20 17.59 34.30 10.35
N PRO A 21 18.77 33.75 10.67
CA PRO A 21 18.87 32.37 11.12
C PRO A 21 18.02 32.18 12.38
N PRO A 22 17.29 31.05 12.51
CA PRO A 22 16.60 30.74 13.75
C PRO A 22 17.61 30.69 14.90
N PRO A 23 17.21 31.04 16.14
CA PRO A 23 18.10 30.99 17.30
C PRO A 23 18.67 29.57 17.42
N ALA A 24 20.00 29.50 17.56
CA ALA A 24 20.72 28.24 17.71
C ALA A 24 20.19 27.52 18.96
N ARG A 25 19.46 26.42 18.77
CA ARG A 25 19.17 25.48 19.85
C ARG A 25 20.48 24.75 20.14
N GLN A 26 20.96 24.87 21.38
CA GLN A 26 22.05 24.01 21.86
C GLN A 26 21.58 22.56 21.78
N ILE A 27 22.13 21.83 20.81
CA ILE A 27 21.99 20.39 20.72
C ILE A 27 22.93 19.83 21.78
N ALA A 28 22.38 19.20 22.82
CA ALA A 28 23.16 18.45 23.78
C ALA A 28 24.01 17.40 23.02
N PRO A 29 25.27 17.17 23.40
CA PRO A 29 26.15 16.25 22.69
C PRO A 29 25.52 14.86 22.67
N VAL A 30 25.30 14.33 21.46
CA VAL A 30 24.90 12.95 21.23
C VAL A 30 26.07 12.08 21.66
N ALA A 31 25.85 11.28 22.71
CA ALA A 31 26.83 10.29 23.16
C ALA A 31 27.15 9.33 22.00
N PRO A 32 28.43 8.92 21.83
CA PRO A 32 28.79 7.98 20.78
C PRO A 32 28.05 6.64 20.97
N PRO A 33 27.63 5.98 19.88
CA PRO A 33 26.98 4.69 19.97
C PRO A 33 27.94 3.68 20.60
N GLN A 34 27.51 3.06 21.70
CA GLN A 34 28.19 1.92 22.30
C GLN A 34 28.14 0.73 21.33
N PRO A 35 29.21 -0.06 21.18
CA PRO A 35 29.17 -1.25 20.36
C PRO A 35 28.23 -2.28 21.01
N VAL A 36 27.10 -2.56 20.36
CA VAL A 36 26.26 -3.72 20.67
C VAL A 36 27.01 -4.97 20.24
N MET A 37 27.64 -5.63 21.20
CA MET A 37 28.02 -7.03 21.06
C MET A 37 26.73 -7.86 21.07
N SER A 38 26.30 -8.39 19.93
CA SER A 38 25.37 -9.52 19.93
C SER A 38 26.13 -10.79 19.57
N MET A 39 26.28 -11.65 20.57
CA MET A 39 26.68 -13.03 20.34
C MET A 39 25.55 -13.69 19.56
N ALA A 40 25.89 -14.30 18.42
CA ALA A 40 24.98 -15.15 17.69
C ALA A 40 24.71 -16.41 18.54
N GLU A 41 23.64 -16.37 19.32
CA GLU A 41 23.13 -17.53 20.04
C GLU A 41 22.35 -18.42 19.06
N LYS A 42 22.64 -19.71 19.09
CA LYS A 42 22.09 -20.75 18.23
C LYS A 42 20.56 -20.84 18.44
N PRO A 43 19.71 -21.02 17.42
CA PRO A 43 18.26 -20.99 17.63
C PRO A 43 17.82 -22.15 18.53
N ALA A 44 17.13 -21.81 19.62
CA ALA A 44 16.46 -22.75 20.50
C ALA A 44 15.33 -23.48 19.75
N PRO A 45 14.89 -24.67 20.22
CA PRO A 45 13.79 -25.39 19.61
C PRO A 45 12.51 -24.54 19.61
N LEU A 46 11.87 -24.40 18.45
CA LEU A 46 10.61 -23.70 18.23
C LEU A 46 9.50 -24.32 19.09
N VAL A 47 9.15 -23.69 20.21
CA VAL A 47 7.95 -24.01 20.97
C VAL A 47 6.93 -22.90 20.71
N THR A 48 6.04 -23.14 19.75
CA THR A 48 4.82 -22.36 19.57
C THR A 48 3.81 -22.70 20.67
N PRO A 49 2.87 -21.80 21.03
CA PRO A 49 1.82 -22.11 21.98
C PRO A 49 1.06 -23.34 21.47
N ALA A 50 0.89 -24.34 22.34
CA ALA A 50 0.35 -25.65 21.97
C ALA A 50 -0.95 -25.49 21.17
N ALA A 51 -0.87 -25.82 19.88
CA ALA A 51 -2.03 -26.09 19.06
C ALA A 51 -2.87 -27.17 19.77
N SER A 52 -4.20 -27.03 19.76
CA SER A 52 -5.06 -28.09 20.27
C SER A 52 -4.80 -29.39 19.48
N ASP A 53 -5.12 -30.55 20.06
CA ASP A 53 -4.95 -31.83 19.35
C ASP A 53 -5.69 -31.83 18.00
N GLU A 54 -6.84 -31.15 17.92
CA GLU A 54 -7.58 -30.92 16.68
C GLU A 54 -6.78 -30.12 15.65
N ASP A 55 -6.15 -29.02 16.06
CA ASP A 55 -5.35 -28.18 15.18
C ASP A 55 -4.15 -28.96 14.63
N GLU A 56 -3.52 -29.80 15.45
CA GLU A 56 -2.42 -30.67 15.01
C GLU A 56 -2.86 -31.69 13.94
N GLU A 57 -4.05 -32.28 14.07
CA GLU A 57 -4.61 -33.18 13.05
C GLU A 57 -4.93 -32.45 11.75
N ILE A 58 -5.48 -31.25 11.85
CA ILE A 58 -5.78 -30.40 10.68
C ILE A 58 -4.47 -30.01 9.98
N ILE A 59 -3.45 -29.57 10.73
CA ILE A 59 -2.13 -29.22 10.18
C ILE A 59 -1.54 -30.43 9.44
N LYS A 60 -1.53 -31.62 10.06
CA LYS A 60 -1.04 -32.86 9.40
C LYS A 60 -1.83 -33.16 8.12
N SER A 61 -3.14 -32.97 8.12
CA SER A 61 -4.00 -33.21 6.96
C SER A 61 -3.72 -32.23 5.82
N VAL A 62 -3.41 -30.96 6.14
CA VAL A 62 -3.00 -29.95 5.17
C VAL A 62 -1.61 -30.27 4.60
N VAL A 63 -0.64 -30.61 5.46
CA VAL A 63 0.73 -31.00 5.04
C VAL A 63 0.71 -32.22 4.11
N GLN A 64 -0.16 -33.20 4.39
CA GLN A 64 -0.32 -34.39 3.56
C GLN A 64 -1.14 -34.15 2.27
N GLY A 65 -1.68 -32.94 2.06
CA GLY A 65 -2.51 -32.60 0.89
C GLY A 65 -3.92 -33.19 0.91
N LYS A 66 -4.36 -33.82 2.01
CA LYS A 66 -5.73 -34.36 2.15
C LYS A 66 -6.76 -33.25 2.32
N MET A 67 -6.37 -32.16 2.98
CA MET A 67 -7.20 -30.97 3.15
C MET A 67 -6.61 -29.79 2.36
N PRO A 68 -7.34 -29.21 1.39
CA PRO A 68 -6.89 -28.02 0.69
C PRO A 68 -6.83 -26.80 1.60
N SER A 69 -5.69 -26.12 1.65
CA SER A 69 -5.44 -24.98 2.56
C SER A 69 -6.38 -23.79 2.33
N TYR A 70 -6.83 -23.55 1.10
CA TYR A 70 -7.77 -22.47 0.78
C TYR A 70 -9.18 -22.69 1.34
N SER A 71 -9.50 -23.90 1.82
CA SER A 71 -10.82 -24.25 2.38
C SER A 71 -10.90 -24.11 3.90
N LEU A 72 -9.82 -23.67 4.56
CA LEU A 72 -9.74 -23.64 6.02
C LEU A 72 -10.72 -22.62 6.62
N GLU A 73 -10.83 -21.43 6.03
CA GLU A 73 -11.73 -20.38 6.52
C GLU A 73 -13.19 -20.84 6.51
N SER A 74 -13.64 -21.51 5.43
CA SER A 74 -15.02 -21.99 5.33
C SER A 74 -15.30 -23.21 6.21
N LYS A 75 -14.31 -24.08 6.45
CA LYS A 75 -14.47 -25.27 7.28
C LYS A 75 -14.40 -24.99 8.78
N LEU A 76 -13.52 -24.08 9.18
CA LEU A 76 -13.26 -23.77 10.59
C LEU A 76 -14.17 -22.66 11.10
N GLY A 77 -14.68 -21.79 10.22
CA GLY A 77 -15.50 -20.64 10.62
C GLY A 77 -14.73 -19.55 11.39
N ASP A 78 -13.41 -19.68 11.49
CA ASP A 78 -12.51 -18.78 12.19
C ASP A 78 -11.31 -18.48 11.27
N CYS A 79 -11.25 -17.24 10.76
CA CYS A 79 -10.26 -16.85 9.77
C CYS A 79 -8.86 -16.73 10.39
N LYS A 80 -8.78 -16.32 11.66
CA LYS A 80 -7.51 -16.22 12.38
C LYS A 80 -6.94 -17.61 12.65
N ARG A 81 -7.76 -18.55 13.13
CA ARG A 81 -7.37 -19.96 13.32
C ARG A 81 -6.94 -20.59 12.00
N ALA A 82 -7.68 -20.35 10.92
CA ALA A 82 -7.30 -20.81 9.58
C ALA A 82 -5.93 -20.29 9.14
N ALA A 83 -5.65 -19.00 9.34
CA ALA A 83 -4.34 -18.41 9.06
C ALA A 83 -3.22 -19.02 9.91
N SER A 84 -3.48 -19.26 11.20
CA SER A 84 -2.53 -19.93 12.12
C SER A 84 -2.17 -21.34 11.66
N ILE A 85 -3.18 -22.18 11.39
CA ILE A 85 -3.00 -23.56 10.91
C ILE A 85 -2.24 -23.57 9.59
N ARG A 86 -2.59 -22.67 8.66
CA ARG A 86 -1.91 -22.55 7.37
C ARG A 86 -0.44 -22.17 7.54
N ARG A 87 -0.16 -21.19 8.40
CA ARG A 87 1.20 -20.76 8.72
C ARG A 87 2.02 -21.93 9.24
N GLU A 88 1.50 -22.69 10.20
CA GLU A 88 2.19 -23.87 10.75
C GLU A 88 2.41 -24.97 9.70
N ALA A 89 1.40 -25.27 8.88
CA ALA A 89 1.56 -26.21 7.79
C ALA A 89 2.65 -25.77 6.80
N LEU A 90 2.71 -24.48 6.48
CA LEU A 90 3.74 -23.93 5.59
C LEU A 90 5.16 -24.04 6.18
N GLN A 91 5.33 -23.79 7.48
CA GLN A 91 6.63 -23.98 8.16
C GLN A 91 7.07 -25.45 8.07
N ARG A 92 6.17 -26.41 8.29
CA ARG A 92 6.46 -27.85 8.19
C ARG A 92 6.80 -28.29 6.77
N ILE A 93 6.06 -27.80 5.77
CA ILE A 93 6.30 -28.14 4.35
C ILE A 93 7.65 -27.59 3.88
N THR A 94 7.97 -26.36 4.26
CA THR A 94 9.17 -25.66 3.75
C THR A 94 10.42 -25.89 4.60
N GLY A 95 10.26 -26.34 5.85
CA GLY A 95 11.33 -26.41 6.84
C GLY A 95 11.89 -25.04 7.24
N LYS A 96 11.20 -23.94 6.92
CA LYS A 96 11.63 -22.57 7.21
C LYS A 96 10.76 -21.95 8.30
N SER A 97 11.39 -21.22 9.21
CA SER A 97 10.70 -20.42 10.21
C SER A 97 10.03 -19.20 9.57
N LEU A 98 8.82 -18.88 10.00
CA LEU A 98 8.11 -17.63 9.70
C LEU A 98 8.15 -16.65 10.88
N GLU A 99 9.05 -16.87 11.83
CA GLU A 99 9.35 -15.93 12.90
C GLU A 99 9.59 -14.52 12.34
N GLY A 100 9.05 -13.51 13.03
CA GLY A 100 9.08 -12.12 12.57
C GLY A 100 7.91 -11.71 11.65
N LEU A 101 7.12 -12.65 11.13
CA LEU A 101 5.84 -12.34 10.49
C LEU A 101 4.73 -12.33 11.57
N PRO A 102 4.10 -11.19 11.91
CA PRO A 102 3.04 -11.17 12.89
C PRO A 102 1.78 -11.91 12.43
N LEU A 103 1.07 -12.49 13.39
CA LEU A 103 -0.25 -13.10 13.20
C LEU A 103 -1.34 -12.39 14.02
N GLU A 104 -0.98 -11.91 15.20
CA GLU A 104 -1.90 -11.29 16.16
C GLU A 104 -2.22 -9.82 15.83
N GLY A 105 -3.35 -9.32 16.35
CA GLY A 105 -3.74 -7.91 16.23
C GLY A 105 -4.29 -7.50 14.86
N PHE A 106 -4.67 -8.47 14.02
CA PHE A 106 -5.25 -8.24 12.71
C PHE A 106 -6.63 -8.89 12.59
N ASN A 107 -7.59 -8.17 11.99
CA ASN A 107 -8.95 -8.67 11.73
C ASN A 107 -8.97 -9.44 10.40
N TYR A 108 -8.82 -10.76 10.45
CA TYR A 108 -8.77 -11.61 9.25
C TYR A 108 -10.12 -11.73 8.55
N GLU A 109 -11.22 -11.57 9.27
CA GLU A 109 -12.56 -11.57 8.69
C GLU A 109 -12.73 -10.40 7.70
N SER A 110 -12.06 -9.26 7.92
CA SER A 110 -12.15 -8.08 7.07
C SER A 110 -11.55 -8.26 5.66
N ILE A 111 -10.63 -9.21 5.47
CA ILE A 111 -9.97 -9.45 4.18
C ILE A 111 -10.56 -10.61 3.39
N LEU A 112 -11.39 -11.45 4.02
CA LEU A 112 -11.91 -12.67 3.44
C LEU A 112 -12.77 -12.38 2.21
N GLY A 113 -12.37 -12.92 1.06
CA GLY A 113 -13.09 -12.77 -0.21
C GLY A 113 -13.01 -11.37 -0.82
N GLN A 114 -12.17 -10.48 -0.28
CA GLN A 114 -12.06 -9.09 -0.72
C GLN A 114 -10.63 -8.70 -1.09
N CYS A 115 -9.66 -8.95 -0.21
CA CYS A 115 -8.32 -8.34 -0.32
C CYS A 115 -7.19 -9.34 -0.50
N CYS A 116 -7.25 -10.49 0.16
CA CYS A 116 -6.16 -11.47 0.14
C CYS A 116 -6.70 -12.87 0.39
N GLU A 117 -6.25 -13.81 -0.44
CA GLU A 117 -6.51 -15.23 -0.28
C GLU A 117 -5.40 -15.90 0.54
N MET A 118 -5.77 -16.94 1.30
CA MET A 118 -4.84 -17.80 2.06
C MET A 118 -3.83 -17.04 2.95
N PRO A 119 -4.27 -16.12 3.83
CA PRO A 119 -3.36 -15.37 4.69
C PRO A 119 -2.56 -16.27 5.66
N ILE A 120 -1.31 -15.89 5.95
CA ILE A 120 -0.42 -16.55 6.94
C ILE A 120 0.14 -15.56 7.99
N GLY A 121 -0.38 -14.33 7.97
CA GLY A 121 0.11 -13.18 8.71
C GLY A 121 -0.02 -11.92 7.88
N TYR A 122 0.66 -10.85 8.30
CA TYR A 122 0.70 -9.57 7.60
C TYR A 122 2.07 -8.92 7.74
N VAL A 123 2.41 -7.97 6.86
CA VAL A 123 3.68 -7.22 6.93
C VAL A 123 3.40 -5.84 7.55
N GLN A 124 4.19 -5.48 8.56
CA GLN A 124 4.15 -4.15 9.16
C GLN A 124 5.02 -3.19 8.35
N ILE A 125 4.45 -2.05 7.94
CA ILE A 125 5.16 -0.98 7.23
C ILE A 125 5.18 0.26 8.13
N PRO A 126 6.35 0.88 8.43
CA PRO A 126 6.41 2.11 9.20
C PRO A 126 5.60 3.22 8.52
N VAL A 127 4.81 3.95 9.31
CA VAL A 127 3.99 5.08 8.82
C VAL A 127 4.47 6.37 9.48
N GLY A 128 4.96 7.30 8.67
CA GLY A 128 5.29 8.66 9.08
C GLY A 128 4.20 9.66 8.71
N ILE A 129 4.28 10.86 9.27
CA ILE A 129 3.41 11.98 8.92
C ILE A 129 4.23 13.11 8.29
N VAL A 130 3.63 13.80 7.33
CA VAL A 130 4.21 14.93 6.61
C VAL A 130 3.22 16.10 6.62
N GLY A 131 3.67 17.32 6.89
CA GLY A 131 2.83 18.51 6.75
C GLY A 131 3.12 19.65 7.76
N PRO A 132 2.26 20.69 7.76
CA PRO A 132 1.08 20.82 6.91
C PRO A 132 1.43 21.10 5.44
N LEU A 133 0.75 20.43 4.51
CA LEU A 133 0.71 20.80 3.10
C LEU A 133 -0.47 21.76 2.88
N LEU A 134 -0.20 23.02 2.58
CA LEU A 134 -1.24 23.98 2.19
C LEU A 134 -1.55 23.82 0.70
N LEU A 135 -2.70 23.23 0.39
CA LEU A 135 -3.16 22.93 -0.97
C LEU A 135 -4.60 23.41 -1.15
N ASN A 136 -4.86 24.21 -2.19
CA ASN A 136 -6.20 24.76 -2.48
C ASN A 136 -6.83 25.47 -1.26
N GLY A 137 -6.00 26.21 -0.50
CA GLY A 137 -6.43 26.92 0.70
C GLY A 137 -6.75 26.04 1.93
N ARG A 138 -6.41 24.75 1.89
CA ARG A 138 -6.61 23.81 3.01
C ARG A 138 -5.30 23.17 3.44
N GLU A 139 -5.15 22.93 4.73
CA GLU A 139 -3.98 22.26 5.29
C GLU A 139 -4.21 20.75 5.38
N PHE A 140 -3.22 19.98 4.95
CA PHE A 140 -3.24 18.52 5.00
C PHE A 140 -2.07 17.98 5.80
N THR A 141 -2.35 17.03 6.69
CA THR A 141 -1.34 16.12 7.26
C THR A 141 -1.40 14.82 6.48
N VAL A 142 -0.31 14.50 5.77
CA VAL A 142 -0.25 13.39 4.83
C VAL A 142 0.43 12.18 5.50
N PRO A 143 -0.28 11.06 5.72
CA PRO A 143 0.34 9.82 6.17
C PRO A 143 1.13 9.19 5.03
N MET A 144 2.33 8.68 5.32
CA MET A 144 3.21 8.01 4.35
C MET A 144 3.73 6.70 4.93
N ALA A 145 3.36 5.58 4.33
CA ALA A 145 3.90 4.26 4.64
C ALA A 145 5.16 3.99 3.80
N THR A 146 6.33 3.86 4.42
CA THR A 146 7.59 3.63 3.71
C THR A 146 8.66 3.00 4.60
N THR A 147 9.57 2.24 3.99
CA THR A 147 10.82 1.78 4.60
C THR A 147 12.04 2.55 4.09
N GLU A 148 11.85 3.47 3.14
CA GLU A 148 12.93 4.27 2.56
C GLU A 148 13.38 5.38 3.53
N GLY A 149 14.68 5.39 3.83
CA GLY A 149 15.30 6.42 4.68
C GLY A 149 15.18 7.81 4.06
N CYS A 150 15.05 8.84 4.91
CA CYS A 150 14.94 10.25 4.54
C CYS A 150 13.72 10.66 3.69
N LEU A 151 12.92 9.75 3.12
CA LEU A 151 11.79 10.09 2.26
C LEU A 151 10.78 11.00 2.99
N VAL A 152 10.28 10.57 4.15
CA VAL A 152 9.33 11.34 4.97
C VAL A 152 9.90 12.72 5.33
N ALA A 153 11.15 12.77 5.78
CA ALA A 153 11.80 14.02 6.18
C ALA A 153 11.99 14.99 4.99
N SER A 154 12.38 14.46 3.83
CA SER A 154 12.55 15.24 2.60
C SER A 154 11.23 15.80 2.11
N THR A 155 10.17 14.99 2.06
CA THR A 155 8.81 15.45 1.70
C THR A 155 8.32 16.51 2.67
N ASN A 156 8.57 16.35 3.97
CA ASN A 156 8.23 17.37 4.99
C ASN A 156 8.94 18.70 4.79
N ARG A 157 10.22 18.67 4.39
CA ARG A 157 10.94 19.89 4.00
C ARG A 157 10.29 20.56 2.80
N GLY A 158 9.83 19.77 1.81
CA GLY A 158 9.07 20.26 0.65
C GLY A 158 7.75 20.93 1.06
N CYS A 159 6.95 20.29 1.90
CA CYS A 159 5.70 20.87 2.43
C CYS A 159 5.95 22.19 3.15
N LYS A 160 7.01 22.29 3.97
CA LYS A 160 7.40 23.54 4.63
C LYS A 160 7.72 24.65 3.63
N ALA A 161 8.45 24.35 2.55
CA ALA A 161 8.78 25.32 1.52
C ALA A 161 7.53 25.80 0.75
N ILE A 162 6.64 24.88 0.39
CA ILE A 162 5.35 25.19 -0.27
C ILE A 162 4.49 26.09 0.64
N TYR A 163 4.36 25.70 1.91
CA TYR A 163 3.58 26.46 2.89
C TYR A 163 4.11 27.89 3.06
N ALA A 164 5.43 28.05 3.23
CA ALA A 164 6.07 29.36 3.33
C ALA A 164 5.92 30.22 2.06
N SER A 165 5.63 29.59 0.91
CA SER A 165 5.42 30.28 -0.37
C SER A 165 3.95 30.65 -0.62
N GLY A 166 3.06 30.48 0.36
CA GLY A 166 1.63 30.78 0.23
C GLY A 166 0.78 29.58 -0.22
N GLY A 167 1.36 28.37 -0.26
CA GLY A 167 0.65 27.14 -0.62
C GLY A 167 0.72 26.80 -2.11
N ALA A 168 0.07 25.70 -2.47
CA ALA A 168 -0.05 25.21 -3.83
C ALA A 168 -1.52 25.19 -4.29
N THR A 169 -1.74 25.21 -5.61
CA THR A 169 -3.05 25.04 -6.23
C THR A 169 -3.00 23.86 -7.18
N SER A 170 -4.03 23.01 -7.14
CA SER A 170 -4.18 21.85 -8.03
C SER A 170 -5.61 21.73 -8.52
N THR A 171 -5.78 21.36 -9.80
CA THR A 171 -7.07 21.14 -10.44
C THR A 171 -7.11 19.76 -11.11
N LEU A 172 -8.23 19.04 -10.98
CA LEU A 172 -8.45 17.77 -11.66
C LEU A 172 -8.87 18.00 -13.10
N LEU A 173 -8.10 17.49 -14.07
CA LEU A 173 -8.36 17.70 -15.50
C LEU A 173 -9.29 16.64 -16.10
N ARG A 174 -9.19 15.39 -15.64
CA ARG A 174 -9.99 14.26 -16.10
C ARG A 174 -10.06 13.21 -14.99
N ASP A 175 -11.22 12.56 -14.87
CA ASP A 175 -11.44 11.39 -14.03
C ASP A 175 -12.09 10.28 -14.86
N GLY A 176 -11.56 9.07 -14.77
CA GLY A 176 -12.05 7.95 -15.58
C GLY A 176 -11.12 6.74 -15.55
N MET A 177 -11.61 5.65 -14.97
CA MET A 177 -10.94 4.34 -15.02
C MET A 177 -11.16 3.69 -16.39
N THR A 178 -10.14 3.01 -16.91
CA THR A 178 -10.22 2.34 -18.22
C THR A 178 -10.05 0.83 -18.08
N ARG A 179 -10.75 0.07 -18.91
CA ARG A 179 -10.52 -1.37 -19.12
C ARG A 179 -10.44 -1.63 -20.62
N ALA A 180 -9.47 -2.44 -21.05
CA ALA A 180 -9.26 -2.78 -22.46
C ALA A 180 -9.36 -4.30 -22.65
N PRO A 181 -10.59 -4.84 -22.83
CA PRO A 181 -10.76 -6.26 -23.11
C PRO A 181 -10.17 -6.63 -24.49
N CYS A 182 -9.57 -7.81 -24.59
CA CYS A 182 -9.12 -8.37 -25.86
C CYS A 182 -10.16 -9.37 -26.36
N VAL A 183 -10.72 -9.11 -27.55
CA VAL A 183 -11.73 -9.96 -28.19
C VAL A 183 -11.18 -10.55 -29.48
N ARG A 184 -11.57 -11.79 -29.80
CA ARG A 184 -11.13 -12.51 -30.99
C ARG A 184 -12.28 -12.73 -31.95
N PHE A 185 -11.99 -12.60 -33.24
CA PHE A 185 -12.90 -12.89 -34.33
C PHE A 185 -12.29 -13.93 -35.27
N GLY A 186 -13.13 -14.67 -35.99
CA GLY A 186 -12.68 -15.66 -36.96
C GLY A 186 -11.93 -15.06 -38.16
N THR A 187 -12.09 -13.76 -38.44
CA THR A 187 -11.38 -13.05 -39.50
C THR A 187 -11.04 -11.61 -39.09
N ALA A 188 -10.00 -11.03 -39.70
CA ALA A 188 -9.66 -9.62 -39.51
C ALA A 188 -10.80 -8.68 -39.96
N LYS A 189 -11.56 -9.07 -41.00
CA LYS A 189 -12.73 -8.32 -41.47
C LYS A 189 -13.77 -8.14 -40.35
N ARG A 190 -14.11 -9.20 -39.61
CA ARG A 190 -15.06 -9.12 -38.49
C ARG A 190 -14.56 -8.23 -37.35
N ALA A 191 -13.26 -8.24 -37.07
CA ALA A 191 -12.67 -7.34 -36.09
C ALA A 191 -12.76 -5.86 -36.53
N ALA A 192 -12.50 -5.58 -37.81
CA ALA A 192 -12.65 -4.25 -38.37
C ALA A 192 -14.11 -3.76 -38.33
N GLU A 193 -15.08 -4.64 -38.59
CA GLU A 193 -16.50 -4.35 -38.45
C GLU A 193 -16.88 -3.98 -37.01
N LEU A 194 -16.34 -4.66 -35.99
CA LEU A 194 -16.56 -4.26 -34.58
C LEU A 194 -15.95 -2.88 -34.30
N LYS A 195 -14.73 -2.60 -34.77
CA LYS A 195 -14.09 -1.30 -34.57
C LYS A 195 -14.99 -0.17 -35.09
N LEU A 196 -15.45 -0.30 -36.34
CA LEU A 196 -16.35 0.67 -36.96
C LEU A 196 -17.71 0.75 -36.27
N PHE A 197 -18.20 -0.37 -35.73
CA PHE A 197 -19.41 -0.40 -34.91
C PHE A 197 -19.26 0.45 -33.65
N VAL A 198 -18.15 0.32 -32.92
CA VAL A 198 -17.92 1.04 -31.65
C VAL A 198 -17.60 2.53 -31.86
N GLU A 199 -17.05 2.91 -33.01
CA GLU A 199 -16.76 4.32 -33.35
C GLU A 199 -17.99 5.11 -33.81
N ASP A 200 -19.09 4.43 -34.15
CA ASP A 200 -20.36 5.06 -34.49
C ASP A 200 -21.05 5.59 -33.22
N PRO A 201 -21.36 6.90 -33.12
CA PRO A 201 -21.88 7.49 -31.89
C PRO A 201 -23.17 6.83 -31.38
N ILE A 202 -24.11 6.49 -32.27
CA ILE A 202 -25.41 5.91 -31.88
C ILE A 202 -25.22 4.50 -31.30
N LYS A 203 -24.28 3.74 -31.87
CA LYS A 203 -23.96 2.39 -31.42
C LYS A 203 -23.10 2.41 -30.16
N PHE A 204 -22.22 3.39 -30.03
CA PHE A 204 -21.47 3.65 -28.81
C PHE A 204 -22.41 3.95 -27.64
N ASP A 205 -23.40 4.81 -27.83
CA ASP A 205 -24.38 5.15 -26.79
C ASP A 205 -25.15 3.92 -26.33
N THR A 206 -25.60 3.08 -27.26
CA THR A 206 -26.22 1.78 -26.91
C THR A 206 -25.30 0.91 -26.05
N LEU A 207 -24.00 0.85 -26.37
CA LEU A 207 -23.03 0.07 -25.60
C LEU A 207 -22.77 0.71 -24.22
N ALA A 208 -22.74 2.03 -24.15
CA ALA A 208 -22.58 2.78 -22.91
C ALA A 208 -23.80 2.59 -21.99
N ASP A 209 -25.02 2.58 -22.53
CA ASP A 209 -26.24 2.29 -21.78
C ASP A 209 -26.20 0.91 -21.16
N VAL A 210 -25.75 -0.10 -21.91
CA VAL A 210 -25.57 -1.47 -21.38
C VAL A 210 -24.48 -1.52 -20.31
N PHE A 211 -23.39 -0.76 -20.46
CA PHE A 211 -22.32 -0.70 -19.47
C PHE A 211 -22.75 -0.01 -18.16
N ASN A 212 -23.66 0.96 -18.24
CA ASN A 212 -24.11 1.77 -17.11
C ASN A 212 -25.37 1.22 -16.40
N GLN A 213 -25.92 0.09 -16.86
CA GLN A 213 -26.96 -0.67 -16.14
C GLN A 213 -26.39 -1.30 -14.87
#